data_AF-A0A452YYI4-F1
#
_entry.id   AF-A0A452YYI4-F1
#
_cell.length_a   1.000
_cell.length_b   1.000
_cell.length_c   1.000
_cell.angle_alpha   90.00
_cell.angle_beta   90.00
_cell.angle_gamma   90.00
#
_symmetry.space_group_name_H-M   'P 1'
#
loop_
_entity.id
_entity.type
_entity.pdbx_description
1 polymer ?
#
loop_
_entity_poly.entity_id
_entity_poly.type
_entity_poly.pdbx_seq_one_letter_code
_entity_poly.pdbx_strand_id
1 'polypeptide(L)' 'MGNINVLHLFPNIKIVLLSDDCLIFLLPRTHTHSIHIERSVEGPHCGLIPVGTPSTSTTTTGLRWNLG' A
#
# COMPACT_ATOMS: atom_id res chain seq x y z
N MET A 1 14.15 -7.18 2.14
CA MET A 1 14.27 -5.87 1.42
C MET A 1 14.28 -6.01 -0.09
N GLY A 2 14.94 -7.02 -0.69
CA GLY A 2 14.96 -7.20 -2.16
C GLY A 2 13.57 -7.20 -2.82
N ASN A 3 12.60 -7.91 -2.25
CA ASN A 3 11.24 -8.01 -2.82
C ASN A 3 10.49 -6.67 -2.87
N ILE A 4 10.62 -5.85 -1.82
CA ILE A 4 9.99 -4.52 -1.77
C ILE A 4 10.62 -3.58 -2.80
N ASN A 5 11.92 -3.73 -3.07
CA ASN A 5 12.61 -2.95 -4.08
C ASN A 5 12.05 -3.22 -5.49
N VAL A 6 11.62 -4.45 -5.79
CA VAL A 6 11.01 -4.80 -7.08
C VAL A 6 9.77 -3.94 -7.36
N LEU A 7 8.96 -3.66 -6.33
CA LEU A 7 7.79 -2.81 -6.46
C LEU A 7 8.16 -1.39 -6.93
N HIS A 8 9.29 -0.87 -6.46
CA HIS A 8 9.79 0.47 -6.83
C HIS A 8 10.49 0.50 -8.18
N LEU A 9 11.10 -0.61 -8.60
CA LEU A 9 11.74 -0.75 -9.93
C LEU A 9 10.69 -0.83 -11.05
N PHE A 10 9.50 -1.35 -10.77
CA PHE A 10 8.44 -1.55 -11.76
C PHE A 10 7.11 -0.90 -11.34
N PRO A 11 7.06 0.42 -11.11
CA PRO A 11 5.89 1.10 -10.51
C PRO A 11 4.65 1.12 -11.42
N ASN A 12 4.83 0.84 -12.71
CA ASN A 12 3.76 0.78 -13.71
C ASN A 12 3.17 -0.63 -13.87
N ILE A 13 3.78 -1.64 -13.23
CA ILE A 13 3.28 -3.01 -13.23
C ILE A 13 2.58 -3.25 -11.90
N LYS A 14 1.36 -3.81 -11.95
CA LYS A 14 0.62 -4.18 -10.74
C LYS A 14 1.22 -5.45 -10.15
N ILE A 15 2.16 -5.27 -9.23
CA ILE A 15 2.80 -6.36 -8.49
C ILE A 15 2.25 -6.36 -7.06
N VAL A 16 1.85 -7.53 -6.61
CA VAL A 16 1.39 -7.78 -5.25
C VAL A 16 2.30 -8.83 -4.63
N LEU A 17 2.90 -8.51 -3.48
CA LEU A 17 3.63 -9.47 -2.67
C LEU A 17 2.65 -10.08 -1.67
N LEU A 18 2.55 -11.39 -1.66
CA LEU A 18 1.66 -12.14 -0.79
C LEU A 18 2.50 -13.04 0.14
N SER A 19 2.17 -13.05 1.42
CA SER A 19 2.62 -14.05 2.39
C SER A 19 1.41 -14.79 2.98
N ASP A 20 1.66 -15.65 3.96
CA ASP A 20 0.60 -16.39 4.65
C ASP A 20 -0.38 -15.47 5.41
N ASP A 21 0.05 -14.26 5.79
CA ASP A 21 -0.66 -13.37 6.72
C ASP A 21 -0.80 -11.91 6.23
N CYS A 22 -0.09 -11.51 5.17
CA CYS A 22 -0.16 -10.15 4.67
C CYS A 22 -0.06 -10.05 3.14
N LEU A 23 -0.56 -8.92 2.65
CA LEU A 23 -0.50 -8.52 1.26
C LEU A 23 0.10 -7.13 1.18
N ILE A 24 1.05 -6.93 0.26
CA ILE A 24 1.78 -5.67 0.09
C ILE A 24 1.78 -5.28 -1.38
N PHE A 25 1.44 -4.03 -1.67
CA PHE A 25 1.52 -3.43 -3.00
C PHE A 25 1.95 -1.97 -2.91
N LEU A 26 2.51 -1.45 -4.00
CA LEU A 26 2.93 -0.06 -4.07
C LEU A 26 1.75 0.86 -4.40
N LEU A 27 1.72 2.03 -3.75
CA LEU A 27 0.82 3.14 -4.08
C LEU A 27 1.64 4.27 -4.74
N PRO A 28 1.71 4.34 -6.08
CA PRO A 28 2.39 5.43 -6.77
C PRO A 28 1.77 6.79 -6.45
N ARG A 29 2.60 7.81 -6.20
CA ARG A 29 2.15 9.20 -5.89
C ARG A 29 1.42 9.89 -7.05
N THR A 30 1.43 9.31 -8.24
CA THR A 30 0.93 9.96 -9.46
C THR A 30 -0.59 10.19 -9.45
N HIS A 31 -1.35 9.44 -8.64
CA HIS A 31 -2.81 9.50 -8.63
C HIS A 31 -3.40 9.17 -7.25
N THR A 32 -4.70 9.44 -7.08
CA THR A 32 -5.49 8.97 -5.94
C THR A 32 -5.82 7.50 -6.10
N HIS A 33 -5.70 6.75 -5.00
CA HIS A 33 -6.01 5.32 -4.96
C HIS A 33 -7.36 5.07 -4.30
N SER A 34 -8.18 4.22 -4.91
CA SER A 34 -9.38 3.67 -4.29
C SER A 34 -9.16 2.17 -4.08
N ILE A 35 -9.19 1.75 -2.82
CA ILE A 35 -8.92 0.37 -2.41
C ILE A 35 -10.21 -0.20 -1.86
N HIS A 36 -10.72 -1.25 -2.49
CA HIS A 36 -11.87 -2.00 -1.99
C HIS A 36 -11.38 -3.14 -1.10
N ILE A 37 -12.00 -3.30 0.08
CA ILE A 37 -11.60 -4.27 1.10
C ILE A 37 -12.63 -5.40 1.15
N GLU A 38 -12.20 -6.62 0.80
CA GLU A 38 -13.04 -7.81 0.92
C GLU A 38 -12.89 -8.39 2.33
N ARG A 39 -13.74 -7.93 3.25
CA ARG A 39 -13.66 -8.28 4.69
C ARG A 39 -13.86 -9.77 4.98
N SER A 40 -14.41 -10.56 4.05
CA SER A 40 -14.49 -12.01 4.21
C SER A 40 -13.15 -12.73 4.01
N VAL A 41 -12.18 -12.06 3.38
CA VAL A 41 -10.86 -12.60 3.04
C VAL A 41 -9.75 -11.86 3.78
N GLU A 42 -9.84 -10.53 3.86
CA GLU A 42 -8.82 -9.66 4.43
C GLU A 42 -8.94 -9.52 5.94
N GLY A 43 -7.79 -9.50 6.63
CA GLY A 43 -7.71 -9.27 8.07
C GLY A 43 -8.07 -7.83 8.47
N PRO A 44 -8.23 -7.56 9.78
CA PRO A 44 -8.69 -6.26 10.28
C PRO A 44 -7.60 -5.17 10.28
N HIS A 45 -6.39 -5.49 9.85
CA HIS A 45 -5.22 -4.62 9.99
C HIS A 45 -4.66 -4.23 8.62
N CYS A 46 -4.35 -2.95 8.47
CA CYS A 46 -3.67 -2.39 7.32
C CYS A 46 -2.75 -1.26 7.76
N GLY A 47 -1.79 -0.89 6.92
CA GLY A 47 -0.86 0.20 7.21
C GLY A 47 -0.30 0.84 5.95
N LEU A 48 0.22 2.06 6.11
CA LEU A 48 0.97 2.77 5.09
C LEU A 48 2.42 2.91 5.56
N ILE A 49 3.36 2.46 4.74
CA ILE A 49 4.79 2.48 5.06
C ILE A 49 5.49 3.30 3.96
N PRO A 50 6.03 4.49 4.27
CA PRO A 50 6.85 5.24 3.32
C PRO A 50 8.20 4.54 3.15
N VAL A 51 8.42 3.91 1.99
CA VAL A 51 9.67 3.24 1.64
C VAL A 51 10.45 4.09 0.64
N GLY A 52 11.76 4.19 0.83
CA GLY A 52 12.66 4.92 -0.08
C GLY A 52 12.75 6.42 0.24
N THR A 53 11.62 7.12 0.32
CA THR A 53 11.57 8.56 0.62
C THR A 53 10.40 8.91 1.55
N PRO A 54 10.50 9.99 2.35
CA PRO A 54 9.36 10.49 3.12
C PRO A 54 8.16 10.82 2.23
N SER A 55 6.95 10.48 2.69
CA SER A 55 5.74 11.02 2.08
C SER A 55 5.48 12.42 2.63
N THR A 56 5.60 13.43 1.77
CA THR A 56 5.47 14.84 2.19
C THR A 56 4.01 15.25 2.45
N SER A 57 3.05 14.60 1.80
CA SER A 57 1.63 14.84 1.98
C SER A 57 0.86 13.59 1.58
N THR A 58 0.08 13.05 2.53
CA THR A 58 -0.79 11.89 2.33
C THR A 58 -2.11 12.16 3.00
N THR A 59 -3.19 12.16 2.22
CA THR A 59 -4.56 12.22 2.75
C THR A 59 -5.22 10.85 2.58
N THR A 60 -5.89 10.35 3.60
CA THR A 60 -6.61 9.07 3.54
C THR A 60 -8.03 9.20 4.05
N THR A 61 -8.90 8.28 3.62
CA THR A 61 -10.27 8.16 4.11
C THR A 61 -10.59 6.68 4.34
N GLY A 62 -11.52 6.39 5.25
CA GLY A 62 -11.96 5.02 5.53
C GLY A 62 -11.04 4.20 6.45
N LEU A 63 -9.87 4.71 6.84
CA LEU A 63 -9.02 4.08 7.84
C LEU A 63 -9.49 4.42 9.25
N ARG A 64 -9.13 3.56 10.22
CA ARG A 64 -9.32 3.85 11.66
C ARG A 64 -8.57 5.11 12.08
N TRP A 65 -7.40 5.34 11.49
CA TRP A 65 -6.61 6.56 11.66
C TRP A 65 -6.33 7.16 10.28
N ASN A 66 -7.13 8.15 9.91
CA ASN A 66 -6.93 8.87 8.65
C ASN A 66 -5.82 9.90 8.78
N LEU A 67 -5.09 10.11 7.69
CA LEU A 67 -4.06 11.14 7.54
C LEU A 67 -4.67 12.36 6.82
N GLY A 68 -4.23 13.55 7.21
CA GLY A 68 -4.71 14.85 6.69
C GLY A 68 -3.67 15.52 5.81
#